data_AF-A0A0Q8P748-F1
#
_entry.id   AF-A0A0Q8P748-F1
#
_cell.length_a   1.000
_cell.length_b   1.000
_cell.length_c   1.000
_cell.angle_alpha   90.00
_cell.angle_beta   90.00
_cell.angle_gamma   90.00
#
_symmetry.space_group_name_H-M   'P 1'
#
loop_
_entity.id
_entity.type
_entity.pdbx_description
1 polymer ?
#
loop_
_entity_poly.entity_id
_entity_poly.type
_entity_poly.pdbx_seq_one_letter_code
_entity_poly.pdbx_strand_id
1 'polypeptide(L)'
;MLLTRDSVCMGDDCDAPHQQDATFDGATTLGDFVNRVAGYPLRMRGARWVMFLGWNRAEGSPIAEISPEWASPRFMAGADPLLPLASLAATDGDLSFFFQYHSGGVPLAGPPDPDPTALDPLASRLALWLAERR
;
A
#
# COMPACT_ATOMS: atom_id res chain seq x y z
N MET A 1 -14.15 -10.24 5.89
CA MET A 1 -12.92 -9.59 5.40
C MET A 1 -12.21 -8.95 6.57
N LEU A 2 -10.89 -9.13 6.64
CA LEU A 2 -10.06 -8.69 7.76
C LEU A 2 -9.04 -7.64 7.31
N LEU A 3 -8.91 -6.56 8.08
CA LEU A 3 -7.84 -5.58 7.98
C LEU A 3 -6.84 -5.81 9.12
N THR A 4 -5.56 -5.86 8.80
CA THR A 4 -4.47 -5.97 9.78
C THR A 4 -3.45 -4.88 9.51
N ARG A 5 -2.89 -4.22 10.53
CA ARG A 5 -1.76 -3.29 10.35
C ARG A 5 -0.60 -3.62 11.27
N ASP A 6 0.61 -3.28 10.82
CA ASP A 6 1.79 -3.22 11.67
C ASP A 6 1.58 -2.27 12.85
N SER A 7 2.18 -2.61 13.99
CA SER A 7 2.36 -1.65 15.10
C SER A 7 3.45 -0.66 14.71
N VAL A 8 3.24 0.58 15.11
CA VAL A 8 4.29 1.59 15.11
C VAL A 8 4.60 1.87 16.57
N CYS A 9 5.74 1.40 17.07
CA CYS A 9 6.20 1.61 18.46
C CYS A 9 6.56 3.08 18.74
N MET A 10 5.60 3.99 18.61
CA MET A 10 5.66 5.40 18.99
C MET A 10 4.44 5.69 19.87
N GLY A 11 4.43 5.19 21.11
CA GLY A 11 3.34 5.36 22.10
C GLY A 11 2.65 4.05 22.50
N ASP A 12 1.40 4.15 23.00
CA ASP A 12 0.56 3.03 23.48
C ASP A 12 0.16 2.02 22.37
N ASP A 13 0.55 2.25 21.12
CA ASP A 13 0.36 1.33 19.98
C ASP A 13 1.49 0.26 19.96
N CYS A 14 1.74 -0.37 21.11
CA CYS A 14 2.71 -1.47 21.26
C CYS A 14 2.09 -2.85 21.03
N ASP A 15 0.76 -2.95 21.16
CA ASP A 15 0.01 -4.20 20.99
C ASP A 15 -0.45 -4.35 19.53
N ALA A 16 0.46 -4.82 18.67
CA ALA A 16 0.12 -5.36 17.35
C ALA A 16 -0.12 -6.87 17.39
N PRO A 17 -0.88 -7.41 16.42
CA PRO A 17 -1.53 -6.70 15.31
C PRO A 17 -2.88 -6.08 15.67
N HIS A 18 -3.14 -4.86 15.17
CA HIS A 18 -4.52 -4.32 15.19
C HIS A 18 -5.31 -4.96 14.08
N GLN A 19 -6.32 -5.72 14.46
CA GLN A 19 -7.25 -6.37 13.55
C GLN A 19 -8.60 -5.65 13.55
N GLN A 20 -9.18 -5.48 12.37
CA GLN A 20 -10.51 -4.91 12.22
C GLN A 20 -11.28 -5.69 11.16
N ASP A 21 -12.43 -6.21 11.56
CA ASP A 21 -13.41 -6.75 10.61
C ASP A 21 -14.06 -5.62 9.83
N ALA A 22 -14.24 -5.85 8.53
CA ALA A 22 -14.96 -4.91 7.69
C ALA A 22 -15.86 -5.63 6.70
N THR A 23 -17.00 -5.02 6.41
CA THR A 23 -18.00 -5.52 5.47
C THR A 23 -18.17 -4.51 4.35
N PHE A 24 -18.10 -5.01 3.12
CA PHE A 24 -18.28 -4.24 1.91
C PHE A 24 -19.28 -4.93 0.99
N ASP A 25 -19.98 -4.14 0.19
CA ASP A 25 -20.83 -4.66 -0.87
C ASP A 25 -19.95 -5.33 -1.94
N GLY A 26 -20.42 -6.42 -2.53
CA GLY A 26 -19.75 -7.14 -3.62
C GLY A 26 -19.56 -6.29 -4.89
N ALA A 27 -20.35 -5.22 -5.06
CA ALA A 27 -20.17 -4.25 -6.13
C ALA A 27 -19.05 -3.22 -5.87
N THR A 28 -18.50 -3.18 -4.65
CA THR A 28 -17.41 -2.24 -4.30
C THR A 28 -16.18 -2.54 -5.15
N THR A 29 -15.63 -1.52 -5.81
CA THR A 29 -14.37 -1.64 -6.54
C THR A 29 -13.17 -1.64 -5.60
N LEU A 30 -12.04 -2.19 -6.04
CA LEU A 30 -10.77 -2.11 -5.30
C LEU A 30 -10.41 -0.65 -4.99
N GLY A 31 -10.67 0.26 -5.92
CA GLY A 31 -10.44 1.69 -5.79
C GLY A 31 -11.25 2.31 -4.64
N ASP A 32 -12.56 2.11 -4.66
CA ASP A 32 -13.47 2.63 -3.63
C ASP A 32 -13.13 2.05 -2.25
N PHE A 33 -12.79 0.77 -2.23
CA PHE A 33 -12.36 0.10 -1.02
C PHE A 33 -11.09 0.71 -0.42
N VAL A 34 -10.01 0.80 -1.21
CA VAL A 34 -8.73 1.35 -0.77
C VAL A 34 -8.91 2.80 -0.28
N ASN A 35 -9.71 3.61 -0.98
CA ASN A 35 -10.04 4.97 -0.55
C ASN A 35 -10.75 4.99 0.81
N ARG A 36 -11.69 4.06 1.05
CA ARG A 36 -12.46 3.97 2.29
C ARG A 36 -11.61 3.51 3.47
N VAL A 37 -10.66 2.60 3.26
CA VAL A 37 -9.76 2.10 4.31
C VAL A 37 -8.46 2.88 4.44
N ALA A 38 -8.22 3.89 3.60
CA ALA A 38 -7.03 4.74 3.69
C ALA A 38 -6.88 5.46 5.05
N GLY A 39 -7.98 5.59 5.80
CA GLY A 39 -7.98 6.14 7.16
C GLY A 39 -7.74 5.12 8.28
N TYR A 40 -7.68 3.81 7.97
CA TYR A 40 -7.46 2.76 8.97
C TYR A 40 -6.05 2.78 9.58
N PRO A 41 -4.97 2.95 8.80
CA PRO A 41 -3.63 3.07 9.37
C PRO A 41 -3.47 4.39 10.14
N LEU A 42 -2.53 4.42 11.09
CA LEU A 42 -2.24 5.65 11.84
C LEU A 42 -1.84 6.79 10.89
N ARG A 43 -2.48 7.94 11.09
CA ARG A 43 -2.20 9.17 10.34
C ARG A 43 -1.13 9.97 11.07
N MET A 44 0.12 9.78 10.67
CA MET A 44 1.27 10.52 11.21
C MET A 44 2.03 11.21 10.07
N ARG A 45 2.64 12.37 10.37
CA ARG A 45 3.49 13.08 9.41
C ARG A 45 4.65 12.18 8.98
N GLY A 46 4.94 12.13 7.69
CA GLY A 46 5.95 11.26 7.12
C GLY A 46 5.60 9.76 7.16
N ALA A 47 4.37 9.38 7.54
CA ALA A 47 3.95 7.99 7.47
C ALA A 47 3.67 7.56 6.03
N ARG A 48 4.12 6.36 5.70
CA ARG A 48 3.76 5.66 4.48
C ARG A 48 3.37 4.24 4.82
N TRP A 49 2.29 3.78 4.22
CA TRP A 49 1.73 2.45 4.42
C TRP A 49 1.63 1.74 3.09
N VAL A 50 2.15 0.52 3.02
CA VAL A 50 1.96 -0.36 1.84
C VAL A 50 0.88 -1.37 2.20
N MET A 51 -0.18 -1.40 1.40
CA MET A 51 -1.29 -2.32 1.55
C MET A 51 -1.05 -3.57 0.70
N PHE A 52 -1.20 -4.73 1.31
CA PHE A 52 -1.09 -6.04 0.69
C PHE A 52 -2.44 -6.75 0.70
N LEU A 53 -2.77 -7.44 -0.39
CA LEU A 53 -3.84 -8.45 -0.40
C LEU A 53 -3.25 -9.75 0.16
N GLY A 54 -3.57 -10.07 1.41
CA GLY A 54 -3.07 -11.21 2.18
C GLY A 54 -3.01 -10.92 3.68
N TRP A 55 -2.71 -11.94 4.47
CA TRP A 55 -2.58 -11.83 5.93
C TRP A 55 -1.30 -11.13 6.38
N ASN A 56 -0.25 -11.22 5.56
CA ASN A 56 1.06 -10.65 5.83
C ASN A 56 1.79 -10.30 4.52
N ARG A 57 2.94 -9.63 4.64
CA ARG A 57 3.79 -9.27 3.49
C ARG A 57 4.36 -10.48 2.73
N ALA A 58 4.65 -11.59 3.41
CA ALA A 58 5.35 -12.72 2.81
C ALA A 58 4.45 -13.50 1.83
N GLU A 59 3.15 -13.54 2.11
CA GLU A 59 2.15 -14.25 1.31
C GLU A 59 1.33 -13.32 0.41
N GLY A 60 1.27 -12.02 0.75
CA GLY A 60 0.41 -11.07 0.07
C GLY A 60 1.06 -10.34 -1.10
N SER A 61 0.22 -9.91 -2.05
CA SER A 61 0.64 -9.05 -3.16
C SER A 61 0.40 -7.58 -2.82
N PRO A 62 1.38 -6.68 -3.01
CA PRO A 62 1.20 -5.25 -2.74
C PRO A 62 0.23 -4.65 -3.76
N ILE A 63 -0.78 -3.93 -3.30
CA ILE A 63 -1.85 -3.39 -4.14
C ILE A 63 -1.90 -1.86 -4.15
N ALA A 64 -1.52 -1.20 -3.06
CA ALA A 64 -1.54 0.25 -2.97
C ALA A 64 -0.55 0.78 -1.92
N GLU A 65 -0.12 2.03 -2.10
CA GLU A 65 0.51 2.84 -1.06
C GLU A 65 -0.44 3.94 -0.58
N ILE A 66 -0.40 4.22 0.72
CA ILE A 66 -1.20 5.23 1.38
C ILE A 66 -0.28 6.11 2.22
N SER A 67 -0.48 7.43 2.13
CA SER A 67 0.14 8.40 3.03
C SER A 67 -0.88 9.48 3.38
N PRO A 68 -0.93 9.95 4.65
CA PRO A 68 -1.79 11.08 5.02
C PRO A 68 -1.40 12.39 4.33
N GLU A 69 -0.22 12.46 3.70
CA GLU A 69 0.27 13.64 2.98
C GLU A 69 -0.09 13.63 1.48
N TRP A 70 -0.73 12.57 0.98
CA TRP A 70 -1.20 12.49 -0.40
C TRP A 70 -2.71 12.78 -0.49
N ALA A 71 -3.13 13.37 -1.60
CA ALA A 71 -4.55 13.62 -1.87
C ALA A 71 -5.36 12.31 -2.04
N SER A 72 -4.70 11.25 -2.51
CA SER A 72 -5.30 9.94 -2.72
C SER A 72 -4.25 8.82 -2.55
N PRO A 73 -4.69 7.57 -2.30
CA PRO A 73 -3.85 6.39 -2.42
C PRO A 73 -3.24 6.25 -3.82
N ARG A 74 -2.11 5.54 -3.91
CA ARG A 74 -1.42 5.24 -5.16
C ARG A 74 -1.44 3.74 -5.39
N PHE A 75 -1.95 3.29 -6.53
CA PHE A 75 -2.04 1.85 -6.84
C PHE A 75 -0.71 1.32 -7.37
N MET A 76 -0.38 0.08 -7.01
CA MET A 76 0.80 -0.61 -7.51
C MET A 76 0.59 -1.08 -8.95
N ALA A 77 1.68 -1.27 -9.70
CA ALA A 77 1.62 -1.82 -11.05
C ALA A 77 0.94 -3.20 -11.02
N GLY A 78 -0.08 -3.39 -11.86
CA GLY A 78 -0.86 -4.63 -11.93
C GLY A 78 -2.08 -4.67 -10.99
N ALA A 79 -2.26 -3.70 -10.10
CA ALA A 79 -3.51 -3.52 -9.37
C ALA A 79 -4.49 -2.67 -10.20
N ASP A 80 -5.65 -3.24 -10.51
CA ASP A 80 -6.72 -2.53 -11.23
C ASP A 80 -7.72 -1.92 -10.22
N PRO A 81 -7.80 -0.59 -10.09
CA PRO A 81 -8.74 0.07 -9.17
C PRO A 81 -10.21 -0.19 -9.51
N LEU A 82 -10.55 -0.54 -10.76
CA LEU A 82 -11.93 -0.79 -11.18
C LEU A 82 -12.36 -2.24 -10.95
N LEU A 83 -11.44 -3.12 -10.53
CA LEU A 83 -11.74 -4.52 -10.27
C LEU A 83 -12.74 -4.64 -9.11
N PRO A 84 -13.86 -5.37 -9.27
CA PRO A 84 -14.77 -5.65 -8.17
C PRO A 84 -14.05 -6.45 -7.07
N LEU A 85 -14.23 -6.05 -5.80
CA LEU A 85 -13.63 -6.75 -4.67
C LEU A 85 -14.01 -8.23 -4.62
N ALA A 86 -15.24 -8.57 -4.99
CA ALA A 86 -15.71 -9.95 -5.01
C ALA A 86 -14.88 -10.85 -5.95
N SER A 87 -14.25 -10.28 -6.97
CA SER A 87 -13.36 -11.01 -7.90
C SER A 87 -12.00 -11.35 -7.29
N LEU A 88 -11.62 -10.72 -6.18
CA LEU A 88 -10.39 -11.00 -5.44
C LEU A 88 -10.58 -12.06 -4.36
N ALA A 89 -11.83 -12.35 -3.97
CA ALA A 89 -12.10 -13.30 -2.90
C ALA A 89 -11.67 -14.71 -3.32
N ALA A 90 -10.90 -15.38 -2.46
CA ALA A 90 -10.59 -16.80 -2.63
C ALA A 90 -11.86 -17.65 -2.51
N THR A 91 -11.78 -18.95 -2.81
CA THR A 91 -12.91 -19.88 -2.83
C THR A 91 -13.72 -19.91 -1.52
N ASP A 92 -13.10 -19.57 -0.39
CA ASP A 92 -13.74 -19.49 0.93
C ASP A 92 -14.37 -18.12 1.25
N GLY A 93 -14.33 -17.17 0.31
CA GLY A 93 -14.98 -15.86 0.42
C GLY A 93 -14.26 -14.83 1.29
N ASP A 94 -13.24 -15.24 2.05
CA ASP A 94 -12.52 -14.35 2.95
C ASP A 94 -11.35 -13.61 2.27
N LEU A 95 -11.46 -12.28 2.28
CA LEU A 95 -10.39 -11.37 1.92
C LEU A 95 -9.64 -10.92 3.19
N SER A 96 -8.32 -10.85 3.11
CA SER A 96 -7.48 -10.27 4.15
C SER A 96 -6.57 -9.21 3.56
N PHE A 97 -6.40 -8.11 4.27
CA PHE A 97 -5.52 -7.02 3.87
C PHE A 97 -4.57 -6.64 4.98
N PHE A 98 -3.30 -6.48 4.63
CA PHE A 98 -2.23 -6.17 5.58
C PHE A 98 -1.59 -4.82 5.24
N PHE A 99 -1.53 -3.91 6.21
CA PHE A 99 -0.91 -2.59 6.07
C PHE A 99 0.47 -2.60 6.73
N GLN A 100 1.50 -2.56 5.91
CA GLN A 100 2.88 -2.49 6.37
C GLN A 100 3.30 -1.04 6.58
N TYR A 101 3.87 -0.74 7.75
CA TYR A 101 4.45 0.59 8.00
C TYR A 101 5.81 0.73 7.33
N HIS A 102 6.07 1.89 6.73
CA HIS A 102 7.38 2.29 6.22
C HIS A 102 7.77 3.65 6.80
N SER A 103 8.88 3.69 7.52
CA SER A 103 9.52 4.93 7.93
C SER A 103 10.23 5.56 6.73
N GLY A 104 9.75 6.69 6.26
CA GLY A 104 10.39 7.45 5.19
C GLY A 104 9.70 8.78 5.04
N GLY A 105 10.41 9.87 5.34
CA GLY A 105 9.88 11.21 5.15
C GLY A 105 9.44 11.38 3.70
N VAL A 106 8.20 11.83 3.50
CA VAL A 106 7.80 12.38 2.21
C VAL A 106 8.75 13.54 1.92
N PRO A 107 9.49 13.53 0.79
CA PRO A 107 10.22 14.72 0.39
C PRO A 107 9.20 15.87 0.27
N LEU A 108 9.45 17.00 0.94
CA LEU A 108 8.58 18.19 0.91
C LEU A 108 8.44 18.83 -0.50
N ALA A 109 9.08 18.27 -1.51
CA ALA A 109 8.90 18.66 -2.89
C ALA A 109 8.11 17.56 -3.60
N GLY A 110 7.05 17.95 -4.33
CA GLY A 110 6.55 17.15 -5.44
C GLY A 110 7.69 16.80 -6.43
N PRO A 111 7.44 16.01 -7.48
CA PRO A 111 8.49 15.74 -8.47
C PRO A 111 9.11 17.07 -8.90
N PRO A 112 10.43 17.27 -8.76
CA PRO A 112 11.06 18.45 -9.33
C PRO A 112 10.74 18.42 -10.83
N ASP A 113 10.48 19.61 -11.40
CA ASP A 113 10.40 19.76 -12.85
C ASP A 113 11.58 18.99 -13.48
N PRO A 114 11.35 18.18 -14.54
CA PRO A 114 12.43 17.40 -15.12
C PRO A 114 13.47 18.38 -15.68
N ASP A 115 14.57 18.52 -14.95
CA ASP A 115 15.79 19.11 -15.45
C ASP A 115 16.24 18.25 -16.65
N PRO A 116 16.34 18.81 -17.87
CA PRO A 116 16.58 18.05 -19.09
C PRO A 116 17.96 17.37 -19.16
N THR A 117 18.73 17.38 -18.07
CA THR A 117 20.11 16.88 -18.02
C THR A 117 20.40 15.87 -16.91
N ALA A 118 19.43 15.55 -16.05
CA ALA A 118 19.64 14.59 -14.96
C ALA A 118 19.46 13.15 -15.46
N LEU A 119 20.58 12.44 -15.63
CA LEU A 119 20.57 10.98 -15.83
C LEU A 119 19.85 10.30 -14.66
N ASP A 120 18.74 9.63 -14.96
CA ASP A 120 17.84 9.02 -13.98
C ASP A 120 18.56 7.93 -13.13
N PRO A 121 18.62 8.07 -11.80
CA PRO A 121 19.19 7.06 -10.91
C PRO A 121 18.36 5.76 -10.85
N LEU A 122 17.07 5.76 -11.24
CA LEU A 122 16.26 4.54 -11.37
C LEU A 122 16.64 3.73 -12.62
N ALA A 123 17.02 4.40 -13.71
CA ALA A 123 17.54 3.72 -14.91
C ALA A 123 18.83 2.94 -14.60
N SER A 124 19.67 3.47 -13.69
CA SER A 124 20.90 2.80 -13.25
C SER A 124 20.63 1.55 -12.40
N ARG A 125 19.56 1.53 -11.58
CA ARG A 125 19.20 0.36 -10.75
C ARG A 125 18.52 -0.74 -11.55
N LEU A 126 17.71 -0.38 -12.56
CA LEU A 126 17.12 -1.34 -13.49
C LEU A 126 18.20 -1.98 -14.39
N ALA A 127 19.19 -1.19 -14.83
CA ALA A 127 20.33 -1.70 -15.60
C ALA A 127 21.20 -2.67 -14.78
N LEU A 128 21.46 -2.38 -13.49
CA LEU A 128 22.18 -3.30 -12.61
C LEU A 128 21.43 -4.63 -12.42
N TRP A 129 20.11 -4.56 -12.21
CA TRP A 129 19.28 -5.76 -12.01
C TRP A 129 19.20 -6.65 -13.26
N LEU A 130 19.22 -6.06 -14.46
CA LEU A 130 19.23 -6.81 -15.73
C LEU A 130 20.61 -7.43 -16.05
N ALA A 131 21.70 -6.83 -15.57
CA ALA A 131 23.06 -7.33 -15.78
C ALA A 131 23.40 -8.55 -14.88
N GLU A 132 22.79 -8.66 -13.70
CA GLU A 132 23.02 -9.77 -12.75
C GLU A 132 22.23 -11.06 -13.08
N ARG A 133 21.41 -11.05 -14.14
CA ARG A 133 20.61 -12.22 -14.58
C ARG A 133 21.13 -12.89 -15.86
N ARG A 134 22.41 -12.71 -16.20
CA ARG A 134 23.07 -13.42 -17.31
C ARG A 134 24.09 -14.44 -16.83
#